data_AF-A0A8T5FAD3-F1
#
_entry.id   AF-A0A8T5FAD3-F1
#
_cell.length_a   1.000
_cell.length_b   1.000
_cell.length_c   1.000
_cell.angle_alpha   90.00
_cell.angle_beta   90.00
_cell.angle_gamma   90.00
#
_symmetry.space_group_name_H-M   'P 1'
#
loop_
_entity.id
_entity.type
_entity.pdbx_description
1 polymer ?
#
loop_
_entity_poly.entity_id
_entity_poly.type
_entity_poly.pdbx_seq_one_letter_code
_entity_poly.pdbx_strand_id
1 'polypeptide(L)'
;MTEISDLIKSLQDSKLNAKCRHCGTSSSLSKYTMFDGTKDFSDDIQKIVDQYETSLQEKHDTLDKQILRTDTGAEQKAIDVGFGNTMEKIIHLHKDFGIPLDDCRFLAEPLDVIVFNGSSKNKVDHITFMEIKTGAARLNAHQKMIRDAVNDHNVVVEKL
;
A
#
# COMPACT_ATOMS: atom_id res chain seq x y z
N MET A 1 25.32 16.05 -42.57
CA MET A 1 24.05 15.27 -42.54
C MET A 1 24.20 13.83 -43.05
N THR A 2 25.42 13.34 -43.25
CA THR A 2 25.78 11.97 -43.68
C THR A 2 26.18 11.04 -42.52
N GLU A 3 26.56 11.63 -41.38
CA GLU A 3 27.15 10.96 -40.21
C GLU A 3 26.41 9.70 -39.71
N ILE A 4 25.09 9.77 -39.49
CA ILE A 4 24.34 8.65 -38.88
C ILE A 4 24.14 7.50 -39.86
N SER A 5 23.82 7.80 -41.12
CA SER A 5 23.64 6.77 -42.15
C SER A 5 24.97 6.07 -42.48
N ASP A 6 26.07 6.82 -42.48
CA ASP A 6 27.41 6.26 -42.67
C ASP A 6 27.87 5.44 -41.46
N LEU A 7 27.52 5.87 -40.25
CA LEU A 7 27.75 5.10 -39.02
C LEU A 7 26.97 3.78 -39.03
N ILE A 8 25.68 3.79 -39.41
CA ILE A 8 24.86 2.58 -39.51
C ILE A 8 25.50 1.59 -40.50
N LYS A 9 25.91 2.06 -41.68
CA LYS A 9 26.61 1.21 -42.67
C LYS A 9 27.90 0.64 -42.11
N SER A 10 28.74 1.47 -41.50
CA SER A 10 30.00 1.05 -40.87
C SER A 10 29.77 -0.03 -39.80
N LEU A 11 28.72 0.11 -38.99
CA LEU A 11 28.37 -0.87 -37.95
C LEU A 11 27.85 -2.18 -38.55
N GLN A 12 27.03 -2.12 -39.60
CA GLN A 12 26.49 -3.30 -40.27
C GLN A 12 27.55 -4.07 -41.08
N ASP A 13 28.54 -3.38 -41.63
CA ASP A 13 29.67 -3.98 -42.36
C ASP A 13 30.79 -4.48 -41.43
N SER A 14 30.74 -4.13 -40.15
CA SER A 14 31.73 -4.55 -39.16
C SER A 14 31.58 -6.03 -38.75
N LYS A 15 32.63 -6.58 -38.12
CA LYS A 15 32.59 -7.92 -37.49
C LYS A 15 32.16 -7.88 -36.03
N LEU A 16 31.49 -6.80 -35.61
CA LEU A 16 31.05 -6.62 -34.24
C LEU A 16 29.78 -7.44 -33.96
N ASN A 17 29.66 -7.91 -32.73
CA ASN A 17 28.46 -8.60 -32.24
C ASN A 17 27.75 -7.74 -31.21
N ALA A 18 26.42 -7.69 -31.27
CA ALA A 18 25.59 -7.14 -30.20
C ALA A 18 24.99 -8.27 -29.36
N LYS A 19 24.83 -8.01 -28.07
CA LYS A 19 24.05 -8.86 -27.15
C LYS A 19 22.74 -8.15 -26.85
N CYS A 20 21.61 -8.79 -27.16
CA CYS A 20 20.30 -8.25 -26.81
C CYS A 20 20.10 -8.31 -25.29
N ARG A 21 19.72 -7.19 -24.67
CA ARG A 21 19.47 -7.13 -23.21
C ARG A 21 18.16 -7.81 -22.80
N HIS A 22 17.24 -8.00 -23.75
CA HIS A 22 15.94 -8.62 -23.49
C HIS A 22 15.99 -10.15 -23.52
N CYS A 23 16.64 -10.75 -24.53
CA CYS A 23 16.71 -12.21 -24.67
C CYS A 23 18.12 -12.82 -24.43
N GLY A 24 19.14 -11.99 -24.24
CA GLY A 24 20.50 -12.44 -23.87
C GLY A 24 21.32 -13.05 -25.01
N THR A 25 20.75 -13.25 -26.20
CA THR A 25 21.46 -13.79 -27.36
C THR A 25 22.40 -12.76 -27.98
N SER A 26 23.56 -13.26 -28.43
CA SER A 26 24.56 -12.49 -29.16
C SER A 26 24.49 -12.80 -30.65
N SER A 27 24.42 -11.75 -31.47
CA SER A 27 24.35 -11.83 -32.94
C SER A 27 25.23 -10.76 -33.58
N SER A 28 25.71 -11.02 -34.80
CA SER A 28 26.43 -10.04 -35.61
C SER A 28 25.57 -8.80 -35.87
N LEU A 29 26.17 -7.61 -35.80
CA LEU A 29 25.50 -6.34 -36.10
C LEU A 29 24.90 -6.31 -37.51
N SER A 30 25.52 -7.01 -38.46
CA SER A 30 25.03 -7.18 -39.83
C SER A 30 23.64 -7.83 -39.94
N LYS A 31 23.18 -8.53 -38.90
CA LYS A 31 21.85 -9.18 -38.86
C LYS A 31 20.75 -8.28 -38.28
N TYR A 32 21.11 -7.12 -37.74
CA TYR A 32 20.14 -6.21 -37.13
C TYR A 32 19.64 -5.19 -38.16
N THR A 33 18.33 -4.97 -38.14
CA THR A 33 17.72 -3.84 -38.84
C THR A 33 17.95 -2.58 -38.01
N MET A 34 18.88 -1.73 -38.47
CA MET A 34 19.18 -0.43 -37.87
C MET A 34 18.64 0.66 -38.78
N PHE A 35 18.10 1.73 -38.19
CA PHE A 35 17.55 2.86 -38.94
C PHE A 35 17.81 4.17 -38.19
N ASP A 36 17.74 5.27 -38.92
CA ASP A 36 17.92 6.61 -38.37
C ASP A 36 16.59 7.11 -37.79
N GLY A 37 16.52 7.27 -36.47
CA GLY A 37 15.34 7.75 -35.75
C GLY A 37 14.93 9.19 -36.07
N THR A 38 15.77 9.95 -36.78
CA THR A 38 15.53 11.36 -37.11
C THR A 38 14.97 11.58 -38.52
N LYS A 39 14.82 10.50 -39.30
CA LYS A 39 14.33 10.54 -40.68
C LYS A 39 13.02 9.77 -40.80
N ASP A 40 12.32 10.00 -41.89
CA ASP A 40 11.15 9.21 -42.25
C ASP A 40 11.52 7.72 -42.34
N PHE A 41 10.71 6.89 -41.71
CA PHE A 41 10.91 5.46 -41.68
C PHE A 41 10.55 4.83 -43.02
N SER A 42 11.26 3.77 -43.40
CA SER A 42 10.80 2.93 -44.50
C SER A 42 9.52 2.21 -44.09
N ASP A 43 8.69 1.83 -45.07
CA ASP A 43 7.40 1.17 -44.85
C ASP A 43 7.48 -0.03 -43.89
N ASP A 44 8.59 -0.78 -43.92
CA ASP A 44 8.80 -1.92 -43.03
C ASP A 44 9.04 -1.51 -41.58
N ILE A 45 9.75 -0.41 -41.35
CA ILE A 45 9.99 0.13 -40.01
C ILE A 45 8.75 0.82 -39.49
N GLN A 46 8.03 1.56 -40.35
CA GLN A 46 6.80 2.25 -39.97
C GLN A 46 5.75 1.26 -39.42
N LYS A 47 5.57 0.11 -40.08
CA LYS A 47 4.66 -0.96 -39.59
C LYS A 47 5.02 -1.45 -38.18
N ILE A 48 6.31 -1.55 -37.87
CA ILE A 48 6.75 -2.00 -36.54
C ILE A 48 6.44 -0.91 -35.51
N VAL A 49 6.71 0.36 -35.83
CA VAL A 49 6.39 1.50 -34.97
C VAL A 49 4.88 1.56 -34.68
N ASP A 50 4.05 1.48 -35.72
CA ASP A 50 2.59 1.52 -35.59
C ASP A 50 2.04 0.38 -34.71
N GLN A 51 2.63 -0.81 -34.80
CA GLN A 51 2.29 -1.96 -33.93
C GLN A 51 2.61 -1.68 -32.47
N TYR A 52 3.78 -1.10 -32.17
CA TYR A 52 4.14 -0.74 -30.81
C TYR A 52 3.26 0.39 -30.26
N GLU A 53 2.96 1.41 -31.05
CA GLU A 53 2.06 2.49 -30.66
C GLU A 53 0.66 1.97 -30.34
N THR A 54 0.13 1.06 -31.16
CA THR A 54 -1.15 0.39 -30.89
C THR A 54 -1.11 -0.36 -29.56
N SER A 55 -0.06 -1.16 -29.31
CA SER A 55 0.09 -1.89 -28.05
C SER A 55 0.23 -0.97 -26.83
N LEU A 56 0.89 0.17 -26.99
CA LEU A 56 1.00 1.17 -25.93
C LEU A 56 -0.36 1.82 -25.64
N GLN A 57 -1.13 2.13 -26.67
CA GLN A 57 -2.47 2.70 -26.52
C GLN A 57 -3.42 1.73 -25.82
N GLU A 58 -3.43 0.44 -26.21
CA GLU A 58 -4.25 -0.58 -25.55
C GLU A 58 -3.91 -0.74 -24.06
N LYS A 59 -2.61 -0.67 -23.71
CA LYS A 59 -2.15 -0.70 -22.31
C LYS A 59 -2.61 0.54 -21.56
N HIS A 60 -2.52 1.72 -22.17
CA HIS A 60 -2.98 2.98 -21.57
C HIS A 60 -4.47 2.91 -21.26
N ASP A 61 -5.30 2.52 -22.23
CA ASP A 61 -6.75 2.39 -22.07
C ASP A 61 -7.12 1.35 -21.00
N THR A 62 -6.32 0.29 -20.86
CA THR A 62 -6.51 -0.73 -19.82
C THR A 62 -6.23 -0.16 -18.43
N LEU A 63 -5.16 0.61 -18.27
CA LEU A 63 -4.80 1.27 -17.01
C LEU A 63 -5.85 2.31 -16.62
N ASP A 64 -6.33 3.12 -17.56
CA ASP A 64 -7.38 4.10 -17.31
C ASP A 64 -8.67 3.45 -16.80
N LYS A 65 -9.07 2.33 -17.42
CA LYS A 65 -10.22 1.53 -16.97
C LYS A 65 -10.00 0.94 -15.56
N GLN A 66 -8.77 0.58 -15.19
CA GLN A 66 -8.46 0.07 -13.85
C GLN A 66 -8.49 1.18 -12.78
N ILE A 67 -7.99 2.37 -13.12
CA ILE A 67 -8.06 3.56 -12.26
C ILE A 67 -9.53 3.94 -12.03
N LEU A 68 -10.34 4.00 -13.09
CA LEU A 68 -11.80 4.26 -12.99
C LEU A 68 -12.56 3.21 -12.18
N ARG A 69 -12.10 1.95 -12.17
CA ARG A 69 -12.68 0.87 -11.35
C ARG A 69 -12.27 0.95 -9.88
N THR A 70 -11.14 1.58 -9.59
CA THR A 70 -10.69 1.86 -8.23
C THR A 70 -11.36 3.13 -7.78
N ASP A 71 -12.63 2.99 -7.39
CA ASP A 71 -13.52 4.07 -6.99
C ASP A 71 -12.83 4.94 -5.92
N THR A 72 -12.84 6.27 -6.08
CA THR A 72 -12.28 7.22 -5.10
C THR A 72 -12.89 7.03 -3.71
N GLY A 73 -14.11 6.48 -3.65
CA GLY A 73 -14.76 6.05 -2.41
C GLY A 73 -14.06 4.88 -1.69
N ALA A 74 -13.40 3.96 -2.39
CA ALA A 74 -12.67 2.86 -1.78
C ALA A 74 -11.37 3.35 -1.13
N GLU A 75 -10.64 4.25 -1.78
CA GLU A 75 -9.45 4.91 -1.23
C GLU A 75 -9.82 5.76 -0.01
N GLN A 76 -10.83 6.62 -0.14
CA GLN A 76 -11.27 7.47 0.97
C GLN A 76 -11.73 6.64 2.17
N LYS A 77 -12.49 5.56 1.93
CA LYS A 77 -12.92 4.66 3.00
C LYS A 77 -11.75 3.92 3.65
N ALA A 78 -10.73 3.54 2.88
CA ALA A 78 -9.52 2.93 3.44
C ALA A 78 -8.73 3.93 4.31
N ILE A 79 -8.64 5.19 3.89
CA ILE A 79 -8.04 6.28 4.67
C ILE A 79 -8.82 6.52 5.96
N ASP A 80 -10.15 6.63 5.89
CA ASP A 80 -11.01 6.87 7.05
C ASP A 80 -10.94 5.73 8.06
N VAL A 81 -10.95 4.47 7.59
CA VAL A 81 -10.77 3.28 8.42
C VAL A 81 -9.37 3.26 9.05
N GLY A 82 -8.33 3.56 8.26
CA GLY A 82 -6.95 3.62 8.75
C GLY A 82 -6.75 4.70 9.82
N PHE A 83 -7.37 5.87 9.63
CA PHE A 83 -7.35 6.96 10.58
C PHE A 83 -8.08 6.58 11.88
N GLY A 84 -9.28 6.00 11.79
CA GLY A 84 -10.03 5.51 12.95
C GLY A 84 -9.22 4.50 13.77
N ASN A 85 -8.67 3.47 13.11
CA ASN A 85 -7.83 2.46 13.75
C ASN A 85 -6.59 3.06 14.44
N THR A 86 -6.02 4.12 13.85
CA THR A 86 -4.85 4.80 14.44
C THR A 86 -5.26 5.63 15.66
N MET A 87 -6.39 6.34 15.57
CA MET A 87 -6.92 7.14 16.67
C MET A 87 -7.32 6.28 17.87
N GLU A 88 -7.92 5.10 17.66
CA GLU A 88 -8.27 4.16 18.74
C GLU A 88 -7.04 3.81 19.61
N LYS A 89 -5.86 3.68 18.99
CA LYS A 89 -4.61 3.34 19.68
C LYS A 89 -3.96 4.49 20.42
N ILE A 90 -4.27 5.74 20.10
CA ILE A 90 -3.57 6.90 20.67
C ILE A 90 -4.48 7.86 21.45
N ILE A 91 -5.80 7.72 21.35
CA ILE A 91 -6.75 8.66 21.98
C ILE A 91 -6.62 8.71 23.49
N HIS A 92 -6.18 7.62 24.13
CA HIS A 92 -5.97 7.59 25.58
C HIS A 92 -4.85 8.55 26.02
N LEU A 93 -3.95 8.96 25.12
CA LEU A 93 -2.91 9.97 25.35
C LEU A 93 -3.42 11.41 25.19
N HIS A 94 -4.66 11.58 24.75
CA HIS A 94 -5.23 12.90 24.52
C HIS A 94 -5.57 13.57 25.85
N LYS A 95 -5.23 14.86 25.98
CA LYS A 95 -5.48 15.68 27.18
C LYS A 95 -6.95 15.70 27.63
N ASP A 96 -7.88 15.54 26.70
CA ASP A 96 -9.33 15.56 26.96
C ASP A 96 -9.93 14.16 27.16
N PHE A 97 -9.11 13.11 27.24
CA PHE A 97 -9.59 11.73 27.50
C PHE A 97 -10.24 11.59 28.89
N GLY A 98 -9.95 12.52 29.81
CA GLY A 98 -10.65 12.64 31.09
C GLY A 98 -10.27 11.57 32.14
N ILE A 99 -9.32 10.69 31.83
CA ILE A 99 -8.80 9.67 32.74
C ILE A 99 -7.29 9.89 32.92
N PRO A 100 -6.77 9.90 34.18
CA PRO A 100 -5.33 10.02 34.42
C PRO A 100 -4.55 8.90 33.74
N LEU A 101 -3.51 9.25 32.99
CA LEU A 101 -2.67 8.27 32.29
C LEU A 101 -2.02 7.25 33.24
N ASP A 102 -1.65 7.68 34.44
CA ASP A 102 -1.04 6.83 35.46
C ASP A 102 -1.96 5.69 35.93
N ASP A 103 -3.28 5.90 35.81
CA ASP A 103 -4.33 4.93 36.14
C ASP A 103 -4.55 3.93 34.99
N CYS A 104 -4.09 4.23 33.77
CA CYS A 104 -4.36 3.44 32.57
C CYS A 104 -3.27 2.39 32.29
N ARG A 105 -3.67 1.21 31.78
CA ARG A 105 -2.78 0.20 31.19
C ARG A 105 -3.32 -0.19 29.82
N PHE A 106 -2.53 0.08 28.79
CA PHE A 106 -2.86 -0.23 27.41
C PHE A 106 -2.49 -1.68 27.07
N LEU A 107 -3.38 -2.40 26.37
CA LEU A 107 -3.26 -3.81 26.01
C LEU A 107 -3.46 -4.08 24.51
N ALA A 108 -4.06 -3.15 23.75
CA ALA A 108 -4.38 -3.23 22.32
C ALA A 108 -5.51 -4.22 21.93
N GLU A 109 -5.24 -5.53 21.84
CA GLU A 109 -6.25 -6.52 21.46
C GLU A 109 -6.15 -7.75 22.38
N PRO A 110 -7.28 -8.36 22.79
CA PRO A 110 -8.68 -8.11 22.39
C PRO A 110 -9.43 -7.00 23.17
N LEU A 111 -8.74 -6.28 24.06
CA LEU A 111 -9.25 -5.14 24.84
C LEU A 111 -8.21 -4.02 24.79
N ASP A 112 -8.63 -2.77 24.53
CA ASP A 112 -7.67 -1.66 24.40
C ASP A 112 -7.01 -1.23 25.71
N VAL A 113 -7.81 -0.97 26.75
CA VAL A 113 -7.33 -0.34 28.00
C VAL A 113 -7.99 -0.97 29.23
N ILE A 114 -7.19 -1.19 30.27
CA ILE A 114 -7.67 -1.40 31.64
C ILE A 114 -7.32 -0.16 32.47
N VAL A 115 -8.30 0.40 33.16
CA VAL A 115 -8.11 1.54 34.06
C VAL A 115 -8.25 1.08 35.50
N PHE A 116 -7.24 1.37 36.32
CA PHE A 116 -7.27 1.19 37.77
C PHE A 116 -7.65 2.51 38.41
N ASN A 117 -8.96 2.81 38.43
CA ASN A 117 -9.47 4.13 38.77
C ASN A 117 -9.05 4.51 40.21
N GLY A 118 -8.23 5.57 40.34
CA GLY A 118 -7.70 6.06 41.61
C GLY A 118 -6.30 5.51 41.98
N SER A 119 -5.67 4.71 41.12
CA SER A 119 -4.33 4.17 41.35
C SER A 119 -3.28 5.26 41.60
N SER A 120 -3.31 6.36 40.84
CA SER A 120 -2.47 7.55 41.03
C SER A 120 -2.63 8.22 42.39
N LYS A 121 -3.75 7.98 43.07
CA LYS A 121 -4.06 8.47 44.42
C LYS A 121 -3.83 7.41 45.50
N ASN A 122 -3.13 6.32 45.18
CA ASN A 122 -2.88 5.17 46.05
C ASN A 122 -4.14 4.49 46.60
N LYS A 123 -5.28 4.62 45.90
CA LYS A 123 -6.52 3.96 46.29
C LYS A 123 -7.34 3.64 45.05
N VAL A 124 -7.41 2.36 44.70
CA VAL A 124 -8.24 1.89 43.58
C VAL A 124 -9.68 1.73 44.05
N ASP A 125 -10.59 2.50 43.46
CA ASP A 125 -12.02 2.43 43.76
C ASP A 125 -12.72 1.32 42.95
N HIS A 126 -12.37 1.20 41.67
CA HIS A 126 -12.86 0.16 40.76
C HIS A 126 -11.92 0.00 39.55
N ILE A 127 -12.11 -1.09 38.80
CA ILE A 127 -11.37 -1.36 37.57
C ILE A 127 -12.31 -1.20 36.37
N THR A 128 -11.91 -0.41 35.39
CA THR A 128 -12.67 -0.23 34.14
C THR A 128 -12.02 -1.02 33.02
N PHE A 129 -12.78 -1.91 32.38
CA PHE A 129 -12.41 -2.56 31.13
C PHE A 129 -12.93 -1.70 29.99
N MET A 130 -12.03 -1.05 29.25
CA MET A 130 -12.38 -0.07 28.24
C MET A 130 -11.93 -0.54 26.86
N GLU A 131 -12.91 -0.62 25.96
CA GLU A 131 -12.69 -0.77 24.53
C GLU A 131 -13.01 0.57 23.85
N ILE A 132 -12.08 1.05 23.04
CA ILE A 132 -12.15 2.35 22.39
C ILE A 132 -12.60 2.13 20.95
N LYS A 133 -13.67 2.84 20.56
CA LYS A 133 -14.19 2.80 19.20
C LYS A 133 -14.35 4.20 18.64
N THR A 134 -13.96 4.39 17.38
CA THR A 134 -14.13 5.64 16.66
C THR A 134 -15.44 5.65 15.87
N GLY A 135 -16.15 6.79 15.89
CA GLY A 135 -17.39 6.99 15.16
C GLY A 135 -18.51 6.01 15.57
N ALA A 136 -19.10 5.33 14.59
CA ALA A 136 -20.19 4.36 14.79
C ALA A 136 -19.70 2.90 14.84
N ALA A 137 -18.39 2.68 15.06
CA ALA A 137 -17.82 1.34 15.10
C ALA A 137 -18.41 0.53 16.26
N ARG A 138 -18.77 -0.73 15.97
CA ARG A 138 -19.37 -1.66 16.94
C ARG A 138 -18.30 -2.62 17.46
N LEU A 139 -18.50 -3.13 18.67
CA LEU A 139 -17.67 -4.19 19.24
C LEU A 139 -17.67 -5.43 18.33
N ASN A 140 -16.49 -6.02 18.12
CA ASN A 140 -16.35 -7.30 17.43
C ASN A 140 -16.77 -8.47 18.35
N ALA A 141 -16.75 -9.70 17.84
CA ALA A 141 -17.17 -10.88 18.60
C ALA A 141 -16.32 -11.11 19.87
N HIS A 142 -14.99 -10.99 19.79
CA HIS A 142 -14.09 -11.20 20.92
C HIS A 142 -14.26 -10.11 21.99
N GLN A 143 -14.41 -8.85 21.57
CA GLN A 143 -14.66 -7.72 22.46
C GLN A 143 -16.00 -7.85 23.19
N LYS A 144 -17.04 -8.34 22.50
CA LYS A 144 -18.33 -8.66 23.13
C LYS A 144 -18.19 -9.75 24.18
N MET A 145 -17.43 -10.82 23.90
CA MET A 145 -17.19 -11.88 24.87
C MET A 145 -16.53 -11.36 26.16
N ILE A 146 -15.58 -10.43 26.05
CA ILE A 146 -14.93 -9.80 27.22
C ILE A 146 -15.92 -8.94 27.99
N ARG A 147 -16.67 -8.06 27.29
CA ARG A 147 -17.73 -7.24 27.90
C ARG A 147 -18.74 -8.10 28.65
N ASP A 148 -19.20 -9.18 28.02
CA ASP A 148 -20.21 -10.07 28.57
C ASP A 148 -19.64 -10.82 29.79
N ALA A 149 -18.39 -11.30 29.73
CA ALA A 149 -17.73 -11.89 30.89
C ALA A 149 -17.62 -10.92 32.08
N VAL A 150 -17.32 -9.64 31.84
CA VAL A 150 -17.27 -8.61 32.89
C VAL A 150 -18.67 -8.32 33.45
N ASN A 151 -19.68 -8.18 32.58
CA ASN A 151 -21.07 -7.91 32.99
C ASN A 151 -21.70 -9.08 33.75
N ASP A 152 -21.36 -10.31 33.38
CA ASP A 152 -21.82 -11.53 34.03
C ASP A 152 -21.01 -11.87 35.29
N HIS A 153 -20.12 -10.96 35.73
CA HIS A 153 -19.26 -11.11 36.90
C HIS A 153 -18.30 -12.31 36.86
N ASN A 154 -17.93 -12.77 35.66
CA ASN A 154 -16.97 -13.85 35.44
C ASN A 154 -15.51 -13.35 35.47
N VAL A 155 -15.15 -12.56 36.50
CA VAL A 155 -13.80 -12.01 36.69
C VAL A 155 -13.17 -12.65 37.93
N VAL A 156 -12.02 -13.30 37.76
CA VAL A 156 -11.35 -14.08 38.82
C VAL A 156 -10.01 -13.44 39.19
N VAL A 157 -9.67 -13.47 40.47
CA VAL A 157 -8.36 -13.05 40.99
C VAL A 157 -7.60 -14.28 41.45
N GLU A 158 -6.46 -14.56 40.84
CA GLU A 158 -5.59 -15.68 41.17
C GLU A 158 -4.25 -15.20 41.75
N LYS A 159 -3.63 -16.02 42.60
CA LYS A 159 -2.27 -15.81 43.11
C LYS A 159 -1.41 -16.98 42.64
N LEU A 160 -0.28 -16.67 41.99
CA LEU A 160 0.75 -17.64 41.60
C LEU A 160 1.72 -17.89 42.76
#